data_AF-A0A5J4T2X0-F1
#
_entry.id   AF-A0A5J4T2X0-F1
#
_cell.length_a   1.000
_cell.length_b   1.000
_cell.length_c   1.000
_cell.angle_alpha   90.00
_cell.angle_beta   90.00
_cell.angle_gamma   90.00
#
_symmetry.space_group_name_H-M   'P 1'
#
loop_
_entity.id
_entity.type
_entity.pdbx_description
1 polymer ?
#
loop_
_entity_poly.entity_id
_entity_poly.type
_entity_poly.pdbx_seq_one_letter_code
_entity_poly.pdbx_strand_id
1 'polypeptide(L)'
;MQYMENARKRLDAVKTEKQERVTRVLIVNDEKEADRRKNDDRAISIRQQKREAELDESRVTQAKADMRGDLVRRKTDPLAMYDEMKVTEQLYDDIIQSKDNLISELKNQLEDKDHQYMGSLNAQRQDIDNELLIMKETYRELVASQQDELEKLEAQFDKDRSTMLEQFRTEVDSHIDQRRKTEVAQLEAIRQTRDM
;
A
#
# COMPACT_ATOMS: atom_id res chain seq x y z
N MET A 1 -31.97 11.48 -20.87
CA MET A 1 -30.51 11.61 -21.12
C MET A 1 -29.75 12.29 -19.98
N GLN A 2 -30.22 13.44 -19.47
CA GLN A 2 -29.52 14.20 -18.43
C GLN A 2 -29.37 13.45 -17.08
N TYR A 3 -30.34 12.59 -16.72
CA TYR A 3 -30.26 11.77 -15.50
C TYR A 3 -29.19 10.68 -15.59
N MET A 4 -29.04 10.01 -16.74
CA MET A 4 -27.99 9.00 -16.98
C MET A 4 -26.59 9.60 -16.86
N GLU A 5 -26.40 10.81 -17.40
CA GLU A 5 -25.12 11.49 -17.34
C GLU A 5 -24.75 11.88 -15.90
N ASN A 6 -25.74 12.32 -15.12
CA ASN A 6 -25.56 12.62 -13.70
C ASN A 6 -25.29 11.36 -12.85
N ALA A 7 -25.97 10.25 -13.13
CA ALA A 7 -25.74 8.96 -12.47
C ALA A 7 -24.31 8.44 -12.73
N ARG A 8 -23.83 8.54 -13.98
CA ARG A 8 -22.43 8.22 -14.32
C ARG A 8 -21.43 9.06 -13.52
N LYS A 9 -21.62 10.38 -13.48
CA LYS A 9 -20.72 11.28 -12.72
C LYS A 9 -20.67 10.92 -11.23
N ARG A 10 -21.80 10.55 -10.63
CA ARG A 10 -21.86 10.09 -9.22
C ARG A 10 -21.12 8.78 -9.02
N LEU A 11 -21.36 7.79 -9.88
CA LEU A 11 -20.69 6.50 -9.80
C LEU A 11 -19.18 6.62 -9.99
N ASP A 12 -18.73 7.46 -10.92
CA ASP A 12 -17.31 7.74 -11.11
C ASP A 12 -16.71 8.42 -9.88
N ALA A 13 -17.39 9.39 -9.28
CA ALA A 13 -16.94 10.05 -8.05
C ALA A 13 -16.80 9.06 -6.88
N VAL A 14 -17.80 8.21 -6.67
CA VAL A 14 -17.76 7.16 -5.63
C VAL A 14 -16.61 6.19 -5.91
N LYS A 15 -16.46 5.73 -7.16
CA LYS A 15 -15.35 4.84 -7.54
C LYS A 15 -13.99 5.46 -7.25
N THR A 16 -13.77 6.72 -7.62
CA THR A 16 -12.53 7.44 -7.34
C THR A 16 -12.28 7.56 -5.84
N GLU A 17 -13.27 7.99 -5.06
CA GLU A 17 -13.15 8.10 -3.59
C GLU A 17 -12.77 6.77 -2.94
N LYS A 18 -13.42 5.69 -3.36
CA LYS A 18 -13.16 4.33 -2.87
C LYS A 18 -11.78 3.83 -3.27
N GLN A 19 -11.33 4.11 -4.50
CA GLN A 19 -9.97 3.80 -4.94
C GLN A 19 -8.94 4.58 -4.11
N GLU A 20 -9.15 5.87 -3.87
CA GLU A 20 -8.25 6.69 -3.04
C GLU A 20 -8.17 6.18 -1.59
N ARG A 21 -9.26 5.66 -1.03
CA ARG A 21 -9.26 5.02 0.30
C ARG A 21 -8.29 3.83 0.35
N VAL A 22 -8.32 2.95 -0.64
CA VAL A 22 -7.39 1.80 -0.72
C VAL A 22 -5.96 2.28 -0.97
N THR A 23 -5.77 3.19 -1.91
CA THR A 23 -4.45 3.75 -2.24
C THR A 23 -3.79 4.42 -1.03
N ARG A 24 -4.55 5.14 -0.19
CA ARG A 24 -3.99 5.74 1.04
C ARG A 24 -3.43 4.71 2.01
N VAL A 25 -4.12 3.59 2.20
CA VAL A 25 -3.64 2.51 3.09
C VAL A 25 -2.37 1.90 2.54
N LEU A 26 -2.34 1.63 1.22
CA LEU A 26 -1.16 1.12 0.52
C LEU A 26 0.05 2.04 0.70
N ILE A 27 -0.11 3.35 0.47
CA ILE A 27 0.98 4.32 0.61
C ILE A 27 1.55 4.31 2.04
N VAL A 28 0.69 4.28 3.06
CA VAL A 28 1.13 4.24 4.46
C VAL A 28 1.90 2.95 4.77
N ASN A 29 1.45 1.81 4.24
CA ASN A 29 2.15 0.54 4.41
C ASN A 29 3.50 0.52 3.68
N ASP A 30 3.54 1.06 2.46
CA ASP A 30 4.77 1.19 1.66
C ASP A 30 5.78 2.12 2.34
N GLU A 31 5.33 3.23 2.93
CA GLU A 31 6.19 4.16 3.67
C GLU A 31 6.83 3.48 4.89
N LYS A 32 6.03 2.74 5.68
CA LYS A 32 6.54 1.96 6.82
C LYS A 32 7.58 0.93 6.39
N GLU A 33 7.34 0.22 5.28
CA GLU A 33 8.28 -0.77 4.76
C GLU A 33 9.55 -0.12 4.21
N ALA A 34 9.43 1.04 3.55
CA ALA A 34 10.58 1.81 3.09
C ALA A 34 11.46 2.29 4.26
N ASP A 35 10.85 2.79 5.33
CA ASP A 35 11.57 3.19 6.55
C ASP A 35 12.26 1.99 7.22
N ARG A 36 11.59 0.83 7.26
CA ARG A 36 12.18 -0.42 7.77
C ARG A 36 13.43 -0.80 6.98
N ARG A 37 13.35 -0.81 5.64
CA ARG A 37 14.49 -1.12 4.77
C ARG A 37 15.65 -0.15 4.96
N LYS A 38 15.35 1.15 5.05
CA LYS A 38 16.36 2.18 5.30
C LYS A 38 17.09 1.99 6.64
N ASN A 39 16.36 1.59 7.68
CA ASN A 39 16.97 1.31 8.98
C ASN A 39 17.82 0.04 8.94
N ASP A 40 17.38 -0.99 8.21
CA ASP A 40 18.16 -2.22 8.00
C ASP A 40 19.46 -1.95 7.22
N ASP A 41 19.41 -1.14 6.16
CA ASP A 41 20.59 -0.74 5.39
C ASP A 41 21.59 0.04 6.23
N ARG A 42 21.09 0.97 7.07
CA ARG A 42 21.92 1.69 8.04
C ARG A 42 22.60 0.74 9.02
N ALA A 43 21.86 -0.24 9.56
CA ALA A 43 22.41 -1.22 10.48
C ALA A 43 23.47 -2.12 9.81
N ILE A 44 23.27 -2.50 8.54
CA ILE A 44 24.28 -3.21 7.74
C ILE A 44 25.55 -2.35 7.59
N SER A 45 25.39 -1.09 7.22
CA SER A 45 26.52 -0.16 7.04
C SER A 45 27.32 0.02 8.33
N ILE A 46 26.66 0.23 9.48
CA ILE A 46 27.31 0.36 10.78
C ILE A 46 28.08 -0.93 11.14
N ARG A 47 27.50 -2.11 10.92
CA ARG A 47 28.18 -3.39 11.15
C ARG A 47 29.42 -3.56 10.26
N GLN A 48 29.34 -3.10 9.02
CA GLN A 48 30.49 -3.13 8.12
C GLN A 48 31.61 -2.20 8.61
N GLN A 49 31.27 -0.96 8.98
CA GLN A 49 32.25 0.00 9.53
C GLN A 49 32.93 -0.53 10.78
N LYS A 50 32.17 -1.16 11.70
CA LYS A 50 32.76 -1.79 12.90
C LYS A 50 33.75 -2.90 12.57
N ARG A 51 33.42 -3.76 11.60
CA ARG A 51 34.34 -4.83 11.16
C ARG A 51 35.59 -4.27 10.49
N GLU A 52 35.45 -3.23 9.69
CA GLU A 52 36.59 -2.56 9.04
C GLU A 52 37.51 -1.90 10.08
N ALA A 53 36.95 -1.20 11.05
CA ALA A 53 37.71 -0.59 12.15
C ALA A 53 38.48 -1.64 12.97
N GLU A 54 37.84 -2.74 13.36
CA GLU A 54 38.49 -3.84 14.08
C GLU A 54 39.62 -4.47 13.24
N LEU A 55 39.40 -4.64 11.94
CA LEU A 55 40.39 -5.22 11.04
C LEU A 55 41.63 -4.33 10.92
N ASP A 56 41.44 -3.01 10.82
CA ASP A 56 42.54 -2.05 10.76
C ASP A 56 43.30 -1.98 12.09
N GLU A 57 42.59 -1.95 13.23
CA GLU A 57 43.22 -1.98 14.55
C GLU A 57 44.00 -3.28 14.79
N SER A 58 43.37 -4.44 14.50
CA SER A 58 44.00 -5.75 14.61
C SER A 58 45.23 -5.88 13.70
N ARG A 59 45.23 -5.27 12.51
CA ARG A 59 46.40 -5.27 11.62
C ARG A 59 47.58 -4.51 12.21
N VAL A 60 47.32 -3.34 12.80
CA VAL A 60 48.37 -2.52 13.41
C VAL A 60 48.97 -3.21 14.63
N THR A 61 48.13 -3.77 15.51
CA THR A 61 48.59 -4.50 16.70
C THR A 61 49.30 -5.80 16.33
N GLN A 62 48.81 -6.53 15.32
CA GLN A 62 49.47 -7.73 14.82
C GLN A 62 50.84 -7.41 14.22
N ALA A 63 50.98 -6.36 13.42
CA ALA A 63 52.28 -5.94 12.89
C ALA A 63 53.27 -5.58 14.01
N LYS A 64 52.81 -4.93 15.08
CA LYS A 64 53.63 -4.64 16.28
C LYS A 64 54.05 -5.93 17.00
N ALA A 65 53.14 -6.89 17.15
CA ALA A 65 53.42 -8.18 17.76
C ALA A 65 54.44 -8.98 16.93
N ASP A 66 54.29 -9.01 15.61
CA ASP A 66 55.21 -9.70 14.70
C ASP A 66 56.62 -9.08 14.72
N MET A 67 56.73 -7.76 14.70
CA MET A 67 58.01 -7.05 14.85
C MET A 67 58.70 -7.36 16.19
N ARG A 68 57.92 -7.44 17.28
CA ARG A 68 58.45 -7.84 18.59
C ARG A 68 58.85 -9.31 18.63
N GLY A 69 58.07 -10.20 18.01
CA GLY A 69 58.42 -11.61 17.87
C GLY A 69 59.74 -11.81 17.12
N ASP A 70 60.01 -10.98 16.10
CA ASP A 70 61.32 -10.95 15.43
C ASP A 70 62.45 -10.47 16.35
N LEU A 71 62.18 -9.51 17.24
CA LEU A 71 63.16 -9.04 18.22
C LEU A 71 63.49 -10.12 19.25
N VAL A 72 62.49 -10.83 19.76
CA VAL A 72 62.65 -11.99 20.67
C VAL A 72 63.61 -13.00 20.06
N ARG A 73 63.40 -13.37 18.79
CA ARG A 73 64.25 -14.34 18.05
C ARG A 73 65.72 -13.92 17.94
N ARG A 74 66.02 -12.63 18.04
CA ARG A 74 67.38 -12.08 17.92
C ARG A 74 68.08 -11.86 19.26
N LYS A 75 67.37 -11.97 20.39
CA LYS A 75 67.97 -11.79 21.72
C LYS A 75 68.76 -13.03 22.15
N THR A 76 69.93 -12.80 22.73
CA THR A 76 70.83 -13.86 23.23
C THR A 76 70.72 -14.05 24.74
N ASP A 77 70.29 -13.02 25.48
CA ASP A 77 70.06 -13.09 26.92
C ASP A 77 68.69 -13.72 27.22
N PRO A 78 68.63 -14.86 27.96
CA PRO A 78 67.38 -15.55 28.26
C PRO A 78 66.38 -14.71 29.06
N LEU A 79 66.84 -13.84 29.97
CA LEU A 79 65.94 -13.02 30.80
C LEU A 79 65.27 -11.93 29.94
N ALA A 80 66.06 -11.19 29.17
CA ALA A 80 65.53 -10.20 28.24
C ALA A 80 64.67 -10.79 27.12
N MET A 81 64.86 -12.07 26.78
CA MET A 81 64.00 -12.81 25.85
C MET A 81 62.63 -13.13 26.48
N TYR A 82 62.63 -13.62 27.73
CA TYR A 82 61.40 -13.91 28.47
C TYR A 82 60.51 -12.69 28.65
N ASP A 83 61.11 -11.55 29.01
CA ASP A 83 60.36 -10.30 29.19
C ASP A 83 59.67 -9.85 27.90
N GLU A 84 60.36 -9.91 26.74
CA GLU A 84 59.72 -9.58 25.47
C GLU A 84 58.66 -10.60 25.07
N MET A 85 58.90 -11.90 25.30
CA MET A 85 57.89 -12.94 25.04
C MET A 85 56.59 -12.64 25.76
N LYS A 86 56.65 -12.28 27.05
CA LYS A 86 55.48 -11.87 27.83
C LYS A 86 54.73 -10.69 27.22
N VAL A 87 55.45 -9.70 26.70
CA VAL A 87 54.78 -8.55 26.07
C VAL A 87 54.18 -8.92 24.71
N THR A 88 54.81 -9.80 23.92
CA THR A 88 54.20 -10.33 22.70
C THR A 88 52.95 -11.17 22.98
N GLU A 89 52.99 -11.99 24.03
CA GLU A 89 51.85 -12.80 24.49
C GLU A 89 50.68 -11.88 24.84
N GLN A 90 50.92 -10.84 25.65
CA GLN A 90 49.91 -9.82 25.96
C GLN A 90 49.32 -9.14 24.71
N LEU A 91 50.15 -8.81 23.71
CA LEU A 91 49.65 -8.21 22.48
C LEU A 91 48.73 -9.15 21.68
N TYR A 92 49.02 -10.45 21.66
CA TYR A 92 48.14 -11.43 21.01
C TYR A 92 46.87 -11.68 21.83
N ASP A 93 46.97 -11.71 23.16
CA ASP A 93 45.82 -11.81 24.06
C ASP A 93 44.87 -10.62 23.88
N ASP A 94 45.39 -9.40 23.77
CA ASP A 94 44.60 -8.20 23.50
C ASP A 94 43.85 -8.29 22.15
N ILE A 95 44.50 -8.81 21.10
CA ILE A 95 43.88 -9.04 19.78
C ILE A 95 42.78 -10.09 19.87
N ILE A 96 43.01 -11.19 20.58
CA ILE A 96 42.02 -12.26 20.76
C ILE A 96 40.81 -11.72 21.52
N GLN A 97 41.05 -11.00 22.61
CA GLN A 97 40.01 -10.39 23.43
C GLN A 97 39.15 -9.41 22.62
N SER A 98 39.78 -8.57 21.79
CA SER A 98 39.05 -7.63 20.91
C SER A 98 38.16 -8.37 19.91
N LYS A 99 38.68 -9.42 19.27
CA LYS A 99 37.92 -10.26 18.34
C LYS A 99 36.77 -11.01 19.03
N ASP A 100 37.00 -11.54 20.23
CA ASP A 100 35.97 -12.24 21.00
C ASP A 100 34.84 -11.30 21.44
N ASN A 101 35.18 -10.06 21.79
CA ASN A 101 34.20 -9.01 22.08
C ASN A 101 33.36 -8.70 20.83
N LEU A 102 33.99 -8.52 19.66
CA LEU A 102 33.27 -8.29 18.40
C LEU A 102 32.39 -9.50 18.02
N ILE A 103 32.88 -10.72 18.18
CA ILE A 103 32.11 -11.95 17.91
C ILE A 103 30.88 -12.00 18.82
N SER A 104 31.05 -11.69 20.10
CA SER A 104 29.94 -11.67 21.07
C SER A 104 28.91 -10.60 20.72
N GLU A 105 29.36 -9.41 20.32
CA GLU A 105 28.46 -8.34 19.85
C GLU A 105 27.68 -8.77 18.60
N LEU A 106 28.35 -9.38 17.61
CA LEU A 106 27.72 -9.86 16.38
C LEU A 106 26.72 -11.00 16.63
N LYS A 107 26.99 -11.88 17.60
CA LYS A 107 26.05 -12.93 18.03
C LYS A 107 24.79 -12.33 18.64
N ASN A 108 24.93 -11.40 19.58
CA ASN A 108 23.77 -10.72 20.18
C ASN A 108 22.95 -9.99 19.12
N GLN A 109 23.61 -9.31 18.17
CA GLN A 109 22.92 -8.66 17.06
C GLN A 109 22.18 -9.65 16.14
N LEU A 110 22.68 -10.87 15.99
CA LEU A 110 22.00 -11.92 15.23
C LEU A 110 20.72 -12.37 15.93
N GLU A 111 20.81 -12.66 17.24
CA GLU A 111 19.66 -13.04 18.06
C GLU A 111 18.59 -11.94 18.09
N ASP A 112 19.00 -10.68 18.30
CA ASP A 112 18.11 -9.52 18.22
C ASP A 112 17.46 -9.41 16.84
N LYS A 113 18.19 -9.72 15.76
CA LYS A 113 17.65 -9.66 14.41
C LYS A 113 16.62 -10.77 14.16
N ASP A 114 16.81 -11.96 14.70
CA ASP A 114 15.84 -13.05 14.61
C ASP A 114 14.54 -12.68 15.34
N HIS A 115 14.64 -12.08 16.53
CA HIS A 115 13.47 -11.56 17.25
C HIS A 115 12.76 -10.44 16.47
N GLN A 116 13.52 -9.48 15.93
CA GLN A 116 12.97 -8.40 15.10
C GLN A 116 12.34 -8.92 13.81
N TYR A 117 12.90 -9.97 13.21
CA TYR A 117 12.37 -10.58 11.99
C TYR A 117 10.99 -11.20 12.25
N MET A 118 10.87 -11.98 13.32
CA MET A 118 9.58 -12.55 13.73
C MET A 118 8.54 -11.48 14.04
N GLY A 119 8.95 -10.41 14.75
CA GLY A 119 8.09 -9.26 15.00
C GLY A 119 7.63 -8.56 13.71
N SER A 120 8.56 -8.34 12.78
CA SER A 120 8.28 -7.71 11.48
C SER A 120 7.36 -8.55 10.62
N LEU A 121 7.55 -9.87 10.59
CA LEU A 121 6.71 -10.79 9.82
C LEU A 121 5.27 -10.81 10.36
N ASN A 122 5.10 -10.77 11.68
CA ASN A 122 3.78 -10.64 12.30
C ASN A 122 3.13 -9.28 11.99
N ALA A 123 3.88 -8.19 12.05
CA ALA A 123 3.39 -6.86 11.69
C ALA A 123 2.95 -6.79 10.22
N GLN A 124 3.78 -7.29 9.29
CA GLN A 124 3.45 -7.37 7.87
C GLN A 124 2.20 -8.23 7.62
N ARG A 125 2.05 -9.35 8.32
CA ARG A 125 0.83 -10.16 8.24
C ARG A 125 -0.40 -9.36 8.66
N GLN A 126 -0.31 -8.63 9.76
CA GLN A 126 -1.40 -7.79 10.25
C GLN A 126 -1.73 -6.64 9.29
N ASP A 127 -0.71 -6.00 8.69
CA ASP A 127 -0.89 -4.94 7.71
C ASP A 127 -1.59 -5.47 6.44
N ILE A 128 -1.22 -6.65 5.95
CA ILE A 128 -1.90 -7.33 4.82
C ILE A 128 -3.34 -7.68 5.17
N ASP A 129 -3.59 -8.24 6.36
CA ASP A 129 -4.94 -8.58 6.81
C ASP A 129 -5.84 -7.34 6.88
N ASN A 130 -5.30 -6.22 7.38
CA ASN A 130 -6.00 -4.94 7.42
C ASN A 130 -6.28 -4.39 6.02
N GLU A 131 -5.31 -4.47 5.10
CA GLU A 131 -5.49 -4.04 3.72
C GLU A 131 -6.59 -4.84 3.02
N LEU A 132 -6.57 -6.17 3.17
CA LEU A 132 -7.60 -7.06 2.64
C LEU A 132 -8.98 -6.75 3.21
N LEU A 133 -9.07 -6.44 4.51
CA LEU A 133 -10.33 -6.04 5.14
C LEU A 133 -10.87 -4.75 4.51
N ILE A 134 -10.03 -3.72 4.38
CA ILE A 134 -10.42 -2.43 3.79
C ILE A 134 -10.81 -2.59 2.33
N MET A 135 -10.08 -3.39 1.56
CA MET A 135 -10.43 -3.69 0.16
C MET A 135 -11.79 -4.38 0.06
N LYS A 136 -12.08 -5.36 0.93
CA LYS A 136 -13.36 -6.07 0.95
C LYS A 136 -14.51 -5.14 1.32
N GLU A 137 -14.34 -4.30 2.33
CA GLU A 137 -15.34 -3.29 2.71
C GLU A 137 -15.59 -2.31 1.58
N THR A 138 -14.52 -1.75 1.01
CA THR A 138 -14.58 -0.79 -0.09
C THR A 138 -15.28 -1.39 -1.32
N TYR A 139 -15.01 -2.65 -1.63
CA TYR A 139 -15.69 -3.36 -2.72
C TYR A 139 -17.19 -3.55 -2.43
N ARG A 140 -17.56 -3.99 -1.23
CA ARG A 140 -18.96 -4.14 -0.82
C ARG A 140 -19.72 -2.82 -0.90
N GLU A 141 -19.12 -1.74 -0.41
CA GLU A 141 -19.68 -0.38 -0.50
C GLU A 141 -19.87 0.06 -1.95
N LEU A 142 -18.91 -0.21 -2.84
CA LEU A 142 -18.99 0.14 -4.25
C LEU A 142 -20.12 -0.63 -4.96
N VAL A 143 -20.24 -1.94 -4.72
CA VAL A 143 -21.31 -2.77 -5.28
C VAL A 143 -22.68 -2.29 -4.78
N ALA A 144 -22.81 -2.00 -3.48
CA ALA A 144 -24.05 -1.46 -2.92
C ALA A 144 -24.42 -0.11 -3.56
N SER A 145 -23.45 0.79 -3.75
CA SER A 145 -23.70 2.08 -4.42
C SER A 145 -24.10 1.91 -5.89
N GLN A 146 -23.51 0.94 -6.60
CA GLN A 146 -23.89 0.63 -7.99
C GLN A 146 -25.31 0.10 -8.08
N GLN A 147 -25.70 -0.77 -7.15
CA GLN A 147 -27.04 -1.34 -7.10
C GLN A 147 -28.11 -0.28 -6.77
N ASP A 148 -27.83 0.60 -5.81
CA ASP A 148 -28.72 1.72 -5.47
C ASP A 148 -28.90 2.71 -6.65
N GLU A 149 -27.82 3.02 -7.39
CA GLU A 149 -27.95 3.86 -8.59
C GLU A 149 -28.69 3.15 -9.74
N LEU A 150 -28.56 1.82 -9.87
CA LEU A 150 -29.35 1.03 -10.84
C LEU A 150 -30.85 1.08 -10.48
N GLU A 151 -31.21 0.84 -9.23
CA GLU A 151 -32.61 0.88 -8.77
C GLU A 151 -33.23 2.27 -8.99
N LYS A 152 -32.48 3.35 -8.71
CA LYS A 152 -32.92 4.73 -8.99
C LYS A 152 -33.12 4.99 -10.47
N LEU A 153 -32.25 4.44 -11.32
CA LEU A 153 -32.34 4.59 -12.77
C LEU A 153 -33.54 3.85 -13.34
N GLU A 154 -33.81 2.64 -12.86
CA GLU A 154 -34.99 1.85 -13.22
C GLU A 154 -36.28 2.57 -12.81
N ALA A 155 -36.35 3.07 -11.57
CA ALA A 155 -37.51 3.82 -11.09
C ALA A 155 -37.77 5.10 -11.91
N GLN A 156 -36.70 5.81 -12.30
CA GLN A 156 -36.83 6.99 -13.16
C GLN A 156 -37.26 6.62 -14.58
N PHE A 157 -36.76 5.51 -15.12
CA PHE A 157 -37.16 5.01 -16.43
C PHE A 157 -38.64 4.64 -16.48
N ASP A 158 -39.14 3.94 -15.46
CA ASP A 158 -40.56 3.60 -15.35
C ASP A 158 -41.45 4.85 -15.26
N LYS A 159 -41.02 5.86 -14.50
CA LYS A 159 -41.71 7.14 -14.41
C LYS A 159 -41.75 7.87 -15.76
N ASP A 160 -40.63 7.94 -16.47
CA ASP A 160 -40.54 8.56 -17.79
C ASP A 160 -41.45 7.83 -18.79
N ARG A 161 -41.45 6.49 -18.73
CA ARG A 161 -42.33 5.64 -19.55
C ARG A 161 -43.81 5.88 -19.26
N SER A 162 -44.21 5.90 -17.99
CA SER A 162 -45.60 6.19 -17.59
C SER A 162 -46.04 7.58 -18.06
N THR A 163 -45.16 8.57 -17.93
CA THR A 163 -45.43 9.94 -18.37
C THR A 163 -45.61 10.00 -19.90
N MET A 164 -44.76 9.32 -20.65
CA MET A 164 -44.84 9.24 -22.10
C MET A 164 -46.12 8.55 -22.58
N LEU A 165 -46.51 7.44 -21.93
CA LEU A 165 -47.77 6.74 -22.24
C LEU A 165 -49.00 7.62 -21.97
N GLU A 166 -49.00 8.37 -20.87
CA GLU A 166 -50.11 9.28 -20.53
C GLU A 166 -50.21 10.44 -21.53
N GLN A 167 -49.07 10.98 -21.97
CA GLN A 167 -49.02 12.00 -23.03
C GLN A 167 -49.61 11.46 -24.34
N PHE A 168 -49.19 10.28 -24.79
CA PHE A 168 -49.76 9.66 -25.99
C PHE A 168 -51.25 9.38 -25.87
N ARG A 169 -51.71 8.91 -24.70
CA ARG A 169 -53.13 8.67 -24.46
C ARG A 169 -53.94 9.95 -24.59
N THR A 170 -53.45 11.03 -23.96
CA THR A 170 -54.09 12.35 -24.02
C THR A 170 -54.12 12.90 -25.45
N GLU A 171 -53.05 12.69 -26.21
CA GLU A 171 -52.95 13.09 -27.62
C GLU A 171 -53.94 12.31 -28.51
N VAL A 172 -54.04 10.99 -28.31
CA VAL A 172 -55.01 10.13 -29.01
C VAL A 172 -56.45 10.55 -28.69
N ASP A 173 -56.78 10.75 -27.41
CA ASP A 173 -58.11 11.18 -26.98
C ASP A 173 -58.47 12.54 -27.59
N SER A 174 -57.52 13.48 -27.61
CA SER A 174 -57.67 14.78 -28.29
C SER A 174 -57.95 14.63 -29.79
N HIS A 175 -57.24 13.75 -30.49
CA HIS A 175 -57.49 13.49 -31.92
C HIS A 175 -58.84 12.82 -32.18
N ILE A 176 -59.29 11.92 -31.31
CA ILE A 176 -60.62 11.30 -31.40
C ILE A 176 -61.70 12.36 -31.20
N ASP A 177 -61.56 13.23 -30.21
CA ASP A 177 -62.52 14.29 -29.95
C ASP A 177 -62.56 15.34 -31.07
N GLN A 178 -61.40 15.68 -31.65
CA GLN A 178 -61.34 16.53 -32.84
C GLN A 178 -62.09 15.90 -34.02
N ARG A 179 -61.90 14.60 -34.28
CA ARG A 179 -62.65 13.87 -35.32
C ARG A 179 -64.15 13.86 -35.07
N ARG A 180 -64.58 13.59 -33.83
CA ARG A 180 -66.01 13.62 -33.48
C ARG A 180 -66.61 15.00 -33.73
N LYS A 181 -65.90 16.07 -33.36
CA LYS A 181 -66.36 17.45 -33.60
C LYS A 181 -66.49 17.76 -35.09
N THR A 182 -65.52 17.34 -35.92
CA THR A 182 -65.61 17.55 -37.37
C THR A 182 -66.70 16.71 -38.03
N GLU A 183 -66.90 15.46 -37.61
CA GLU A 183 -68.00 14.61 -38.10
C GLU A 183 -69.38 15.19 -37.76
N VAL A 184 -69.60 15.65 -36.52
CA VAL A 184 -70.86 16.31 -36.12
C VAL A 184 -71.09 17.57 -36.95
N ALA A 185 -70.08 18.43 -37.11
CA ALA A 185 -70.19 19.63 -37.93
C ALA A 185 -70.52 19.32 -39.40
N GLN A 186 -69.96 18.24 -39.96
CA GLN A 186 -70.28 17.79 -41.32
C GLN A 186 -71.72 17.28 -41.43
N LEU A 187 -72.20 16.50 -40.45
CA LEU A 187 -73.57 15.99 -40.44
C LEU A 187 -74.60 17.12 -40.29
N GLU A 188 -74.31 18.13 -39.47
CA GLU A 188 -75.13 19.33 -39.34
C GLU A 188 -75.19 20.13 -40.65
N ALA A 189 -74.05 20.31 -41.33
CA ALA A 189 -73.99 20.97 -42.63
C ALA A 189 -74.79 20.21 -43.71
N ILE A 190 -74.74 18.86 -43.69
CA ILE A 190 -75.53 18.02 -44.59
C ILE A 190 -77.03 18.13 -44.28
N ARG A 191 -77.44 18.24 -43.02
CA ARG A 191 -78.86 18.45 -42.66
C ARG A 191 -79.36 19.80 -43.15
N GLN A 192 -78.60 20.87 -42.92
CA GLN A 192 -78.96 22.22 -43.36
C GLN A 192 -79.08 22.36 -44.89
N THR A 193 -78.28 21.61 -45.65
CA THR A 193 -78.36 21.58 -47.11
C THR A 193 -79.49 20.69 -47.64
N ARG A 194 -80.08 19.83 -46.81
CA ARG A 194 -81.17 18.93 -47.18
C ARG A 194 -82.55 19.47 -46.79
N ASP A 195 -82.59 20.41 -45.84
CA ASP A 195 -83.78 21.14 -45.40
C ASP A 195 -84.00 22.48 -46.18
N MET A 196 -83.16 22.78 -47.18
CA MET A 196 -83.37 23.83 -48.19
C MET A 196 -83.83 23.23 -49.52
#